data_AF-A0A914QFN2-F1
#
_entry.id   AF-A0A914QFN2-F1
#
_cell.length_a   1.000
_cell.length_b   1.000
_cell.length_c   1.000
_cell.angle_alpha   90.00
_cell.angle_beta   90.00
_cell.angle_gamma   90.00
#
_symmetry.space_group_name_H-M   'P 1'
#
loop_
_entity.id
_entity.type
_entity.pdbx_description
1 polymer ?
#
loop_
_entity_poly.entity_id
_entity_poly.type
_entity_poly.pdbx_seq_one_letter_code
_entity_poly.pdbx_strand_id
1 'polypeptide(L)'
;MALINSFDFTCGAGFGIFANTANCVSGVFQNSHEDLKRCRDNLNYQLINGDPKMACTYVADSLNCTRTVFRPCGNMADYFGCEYARTPSISLFPHCSSVNTNCLVTNYL
;
A
#
# COMPACT_ATOMS: atom_id res chain seq x y z
N MET A 1 13.99 14.24 -3.36
CA MET A 1 12.84 14.49 -2.47
C MET A 1 11.80 13.40 -2.69
N ALA A 2 12.04 12.18 -2.20
CA ALA A 2 11.10 11.04 -2.31
C ALA A 2 10.54 10.60 -0.95
N LEU A 3 11.14 11.08 0.14
CA LEU A 3 10.76 10.72 1.51
C LEU A 3 9.51 11.45 2.01
N ILE A 4 9.15 12.61 1.45
CA ILE A 4 8.08 13.45 2.02
C ILE A 4 6.69 12.86 1.77
N ASN A 5 6.47 12.18 0.64
CA ASN A 5 5.19 11.53 0.32
C ASN A 5 4.96 10.22 1.08
N SER A 6 6.02 9.56 1.57
CA SER A 6 5.87 8.38 2.42
C SER A 6 5.49 8.74 3.86
N PHE A 7 5.61 10.02 4.25
CA PHE A 7 5.32 10.46 5.62
C PHE A 7 3.83 10.68 5.95
N ASP A 8 2.94 10.76 4.96
CA ASP A 8 1.50 10.99 5.22
C ASP A 8 0.88 9.85 6.08
N PHE A 9 1.32 8.61 5.87
CA PHE A 9 0.99 7.47 6.73
C PHE A 9 1.99 7.25 7.88
N THR A 10 3.24 7.65 7.68
CA THR A 10 4.31 7.46 8.68
C THR A 10 4.18 8.42 9.86
N CYS A 11 3.37 9.48 9.80
CA CYS A 11 3.16 10.41 10.92
C CYS A 11 2.29 9.83 12.07
N GLY A 12 1.78 8.59 11.93
CA GLY A 12 0.97 7.91 12.95
C GLY A 12 1.42 6.47 13.22
N ALA A 13 0.48 5.51 13.13
CA ALA A 13 0.73 4.08 13.41
C ALA A 13 1.84 3.45 12.54
N GLY A 14 2.17 4.05 11.38
CA GLY A 14 3.26 3.63 10.51
C GLY A 14 4.67 4.03 10.99
N PHE A 15 4.82 5.01 11.89
CA PHE A 15 6.14 5.53 12.31
C PHE A 15 7.01 4.47 12.96
N GLY A 16 6.44 3.69 13.89
CA GLY A 16 7.20 2.69 14.66
C GLY A 16 7.72 1.56 13.77
N ILE A 17 6.94 1.18 12.75
CA ILE A 17 7.32 0.17 11.76
C ILE A 17 8.39 0.72 10.84
N PHE A 18 8.19 1.94 10.34
CA PHE A 18 9.19 2.63 9.53
C PHE A 18 10.50 2.80 10.30
N ALA A 19 10.48 3.23 11.55
CA ALA A 19 11.68 3.40 12.37
C ALA A 19 12.46 2.07 12.56
N ASN A 20 11.75 0.95 12.70
CA ASN A 20 12.37 -0.37 12.90
C ASN A 20 12.89 -1.01 11.60
N THR A 21 12.34 -0.62 10.44
CA THR A 21 12.75 -1.14 9.11
C THR A 21 13.20 -0.03 8.13
N ALA A 22 13.64 1.11 8.67
CA ALA A 22 13.80 2.38 7.94
C ALA A 22 14.72 2.26 6.74
N ASN A 23 15.85 1.54 6.90
CA ASN A 23 16.84 1.38 5.85
C ASN A 23 16.29 0.65 4.63
N CYS A 24 15.54 -0.44 4.84
CA CYS A 24 14.99 -1.22 3.74
C CYS A 24 13.78 -0.52 3.11
N VAL A 25 12.85 -0.03 3.93
CA VAL A 25 11.64 0.66 3.45
C VAL A 25 12.00 1.93 2.68
N SER A 26 12.98 2.71 3.17
CA SER A 26 13.50 3.88 2.43
C SER A 26 14.18 3.49 1.12
N GLY A 27 14.89 2.36 1.10
CA GLY A 27 15.48 1.79 -0.11
C GLY A 27 14.43 1.40 -1.15
N VAL A 28 13.28 0.87 -0.73
CA VAL A 28 12.15 0.57 -1.62
C VAL A 28 11.58 1.85 -2.24
N PHE A 29 11.42 2.93 -1.46
CA PHE A 29 10.97 4.22 -2.02
C PHE A 29 11.96 4.83 -3.01
N GLN A 30 13.25 4.54 -2.89
CA GLN A 30 14.28 5.05 -3.79
C GLN A 30 14.42 4.19 -5.05
N ASN A 31 14.37 2.86 -4.91
CA ASN A 31 14.69 1.93 -5.99
C ASN A 31 13.46 1.32 -6.68
N SER A 32 12.32 1.25 -5.99
CA SER A 32 11.08 0.60 -6.48
C SER A 32 9.94 1.61 -6.66
N HIS A 33 10.27 2.89 -6.84
CA HIS A 33 9.27 3.95 -7.05
C HIS A 33 8.45 3.71 -8.33
N GLU A 34 9.06 3.14 -9.37
CA GLU A 34 8.37 2.74 -10.60
C GLU A 34 7.38 1.59 -10.36
N ASP A 35 7.71 0.62 -9.50
CA ASP A 35 6.81 -0.48 -9.16
C ASP A 35 5.59 0.03 -8.37
N LEU A 36 5.81 0.93 -7.41
CA LEU A 36 4.73 1.59 -6.67
C LEU A 36 3.83 2.40 -7.61
N LYS A 37 4.42 3.15 -8.54
CA LYS A 37 3.69 3.88 -9.57
C LYS A 37 2.90 2.93 -10.46
N ARG A 38 3.48 1.81 -10.87
CA ARG A 38 2.83 0.78 -11.69
C ARG A 38 1.63 0.14 -10.99
N CYS A 39 1.72 -0.15 -9.69
CA CYS A 39 0.58 -0.64 -8.91
C CYS A 39 -0.60 0.35 -8.98
N ARG A 40 -0.31 1.65 -8.79
CA ARG A 40 -1.33 2.71 -8.85
C ARG A 40 -1.87 2.94 -10.26
N ASP A 41 -1.03 2.90 -11.28
CA ASP A 41 -1.44 3.05 -12.67
C ASP A 41 -2.34 1.88 -13.12
N ASN A 42 -2.04 0.66 -12.66
CA ASN A 42 -2.89 -0.52 -12.88
C ASN A 42 -4.25 -0.37 -12.20
N LEU A 43 -4.30 0.12 -10.96
CA LEU A 43 -5.57 0.44 -10.28
C LEU A 43 -6.41 1.43 -11.10
N ASN A 44 -5.81 2.55 -11.52
CA ASN A 44 -6.50 3.55 -12.33
C ASN A 44 -7.01 2.96 -13.65
N TYR A 45 -6.19 2.15 -14.32
CA TYR A 45 -6.59 1.49 -15.56
C TYR A 45 -7.80 0.56 -15.36
N GLN A 46 -7.80 -0.24 -14.29
CA GLN A 46 -8.90 -1.15 -13.94
C GLN A 46 -10.17 -0.38 -13.55
N LEU A 47 -10.04 0.75 -12.84
CA LEU A 47 -11.17 1.59 -12.49
C LEU A 47 -11.80 2.31 -13.70
N ILE A 48 -11.00 2.66 -14.71
CA ILE A 48 -11.46 3.35 -15.92
C ILE A 48 -12.05 2.37 -16.94
N ASN A 49 -11.41 1.22 -17.14
CA ASN A 49 -11.75 0.28 -18.22
C ASN A 49 -12.47 -0.99 -17.75
N GLY A 50 -12.44 -1.26 -16.44
CA GLY A 50 -13.01 -2.46 -15.84
C GLY A 50 -14.46 -2.28 -15.38
N ASP A 51 -14.97 -3.30 -14.72
CA ASP A 51 -16.33 -3.31 -14.22
C ASP A 51 -16.43 -2.44 -12.96
N PRO A 52 -17.30 -1.42 -12.91
CA PRO A 52 -17.40 -0.53 -11.74
C PRO A 52 -17.88 -1.28 -10.49
N LYS A 53 -18.55 -2.42 -10.64
CA LYS A 53 -18.94 -3.31 -9.54
C LYS A 53 -17.74 -4.02 -8.89
N MET A 54 -16.62 -4.12 -9.60
CA MET A 54 -15.38 -4.75 -9.12
C MET A 54 -14.39 -3.73 -8.54
N ALA A 55 -14.77 -2.46 -8.40
CA ALA A 55 -13.90 -1.40 -7.86
C ALA A 55 -13.20 -1.80 -6.55
N CYS A 56 -13.92 -2.44 -5.62
CA CYS A 56 -13.33 -2.89 -4.36
C CYS A 56 -12.30 -4.02 -4.53
N THR A 57 -12.50 -4.89 -5.53
CA THR A 57 -11.52 -5.93 -5.89
C THR A 57 -10.26 -5.30 -6.46
N TYR A 58 -10.40 -4.31 -7.35
CA TYR A 58 -9.25 -3.61 -7.92
C TYR A 58 -8.44 -2.86 -6.86
N VAL A 59 -9.12 -2.25 -5.90
CA VAL A 59 -8.47 -1.65 -4.72
C VAL A 59 -7.72 -2.70 -3.91
N ALA A 60 -8.32 -3.87 -3.65
CA ALA A 60 -7.66 -4.98 -2.96
C ALA A 60 -6.42 -5.50 -3.72
N ASP A 61 -6.49 -5.60 -5.04
CA ASP A 61 -5.33 -5.96 -5.88
C ASP A 61 -4.22 -4.92 -5.81
N SER A 62 -4.56 -3.63 -5.81
CA SER A 62 -3.58 -2.55 -5.66
C SER A 62 -2.89 -2.57 -4.29
N LEU A 63 -3.64 -2.88 -3.24
CA LEU A 63 -3.10 -3.07 -1.88
C LEU A 63 -2.10 -4.23 -1.87
N ASN A 64 -2.47 -5.37 -2.46
CA ASN A 64 -1.62 -6.54 -2.54
C ASN A 64 -0.36 -6.30 -3.40
N CYS A 65 -0.48 -5.55 -4.50
CA CYS A 65 0.63 -5.13 -5.34
C CYS A 65 1.64 -4.31 -4.53
N THR A 66 1.16 -3.27 -3.84
CA THR A 66 2.02 -2.40 -3.02
C THR A 66 2.69 -3.20 -1.90
N ARG A 67 1.92 -4.08 -1.26
CA ARG A 67 2.38 -5.01 -0.23
C ARG A 67 3.55 -5.89 -0.72
N THR A 68 3.46 -6.50 -1.91
CA THR A 68 4.56 -7.30 -2.49
C THR A 68 5.85 -6.51 -2.74
N VAL A 69 5.77 -5.21 -2.99
CA VAL A 69 6.94 -4.34 -3.18
C VAL A 69 7.71 -4.13 -1.87
N PHE A 70 7.01 -4.09 -0.73
CA PHE A 70 7.62 -3.93 0.59
C PHE A 70 7.93 -5.25 1.31
N ARG A 71 7.32 -6.36 0.89
CA ARG A 71 7.55 -7.72 1.41
C ARG A 71 9.03 -8.13 1.57
N PRO A 72 9.99 -7.78 0.69
CA PRO A 72 11.41 -8.11 0.91
C PRO A 72 12.01 -7.46 2.18
N CYS A 73 11.39 -6.42 2.73
CA CYS A 73 11.82 -5.77 3.96
C CYS A 73 11.24 -6.39 5.25
N GLY A 74 10.47 -7.48 5.12
CA GLY A 74 9.89 -8.24 6.22
C GLY A 74 8.40 -7.98 6.46
N ASN A 75 7.79 -8.77 7.36
CA ASN A 75 6.34 -8.77 7.59
C ASN A 75 5.79 -7.42 8.09
N MET A 76 6.60 -6.62 8.79
CA MET A 76 6.20 -5.29 9.22
C MET A 76 6.17 -4.29 8.06
N ALA A 77 7.14 -4.38 7.14
CA ALA A 77 7.16 -3.55 5.94
C ALA A 77 6.01 -3.91 4.98
N ASP A 78 5.64 -5.19 4.92
CA ASP A 78 4.48 -5.69 4.19
C ASP A 78 3.17 -5.03 4.66
N TYR A 79 2.98 -4.94 5.98
CA TYR A 79 1.88 -4.19 6.60
C TYR A 79 1.92 -2.70 6.24
N PHE A 80 3.10 -2.09 6.37
CA PHE A 80 3.30 -0.68 6.03
C PHE A 80 2.95 -0.38 4.57
N GLY A 81 3.41 -1.20 3.62
CA GLY A 81 3.13 -1.04 2.20
C GLY A 81 1.64 -1.17 1.87
N CYS A 82 0.95 -2.09 2.52
CA CYS A 82 -0.49 -2.23 2.38
C CYS A 82 -1.22 -0.98 2.90
N GLU A 83 -0.93 -0.53 4.13
CA GLU A 83 -1.62 0.63 4.72
C GLU A 83 -1.32 1.95 4.00
N TYR A 84 -0.11 2.10 3.46
CA TYR A 84 0.28 3.21 2.60
C TYR A 84 -0.66 3.34 1.38
N ALA A 85 -1.01 2.22 0.75
CA ALA A 85 -1.98 2.21 -0.34
C ALA A 85 -3.44 2.28 0.14
N ARG A 86 -3.73 1.82 1.36
CA ARG A 86 -5.10 1.80 1.93
C ARG A 86 -5.63 3.18 2.23
N THR A 87 -4.82 4.04 2.83
CA THR A 87 -5.21 5.39 3.26
C THR A 87 -5.80 6.25 2.15
N PRO A 88 -5.15 6.41 0.98
CA PRO A 88 -5.78 7.13 -0.13
C PRO A 88 -6.96 6.36 -0.73
N SER A 89 -6.90 5.02 -0.75
CA SER A 89 -7.96 4.19 -1.33
C SER A 89 -9.28 4.27 -0.55
N ILE A 90 -9.26 4.30 0.78
CA ILE A 90 -10.48 4.42 1.59
C ILE A 90 -11.09 5.82 1.50
N SER A 91 -10.28 6.86 1.24
CA SER A 91 -10.77 8.22 1.00
C SER A 91 -11.50 8.33 -0.34
N LEU A 92 -11.02 7.61 -1.36
CA LEU A 92 -11.61 7.60 -2.70
C LEU A 92 -12.78 6.61 -2.81
N PHE A 93 -12.70 5.49 -2.11
CA PHE A 93 -13.67 4.39 -2.15
C PHE A 93 -14.14 4.00 -0.74
N PRO A 94 -14.87 4.88 -0.03
CA PRO A 94 -15.31 4.61 1.35
C PRO A 94 -16.24 3.40 1.44
N HIS A 95 -16.97 3.09 0.36
CA HIS A 95 -17.82 1.90 0.25
C HIS A 95 -17.04 0.58 0.22
N CYS A 96 -15.73 0.61 -0.06
CA CYS A 96 -14.86 -0.57 -0.07
C CYS A 96 -14.16 -0.82 1.27
N SER A 97 -14.44 -0.02 2.31
CA SER A 97 -13.80 -0.14 3.63
C SER A 97 -14.14 -1.45 4.37
N SER A 98 -15.14 -2.22 3.93
CA SER A 98 -15.58 -3.47 4.56
C SER A 98 -15.13 -4.73 3.83
N VAL A 99 -14.58 -4.63 2.62
CA VAL A 99 -14.31 -5.77 1.74
C VAL A 99 -12.80 -5.94 1.55
N ASN A 100 -12.22 -6.93 2.23
CA ASN A 100 -10.87 -7.48 2.01
C ASN A 100 -9.70 -6.47 1.88
N THR A 101 -9.91 -5.25 2.36
CA THR A 101 -8.95 -4.13 2.38
C THR A 101 -8.20 -4.04 3.70
N ASN A 102 -8.42 -4.98 4.61
CA ASN A 102 -7.70 -5.04 5.88
C ASN A 102 -6.27 -5.51 5.62
N CYS A 103 -5.32 -4.62 5.86
CA CYS A 103 -3.90 -4.95 5.89
C CYS A 103 -3.62 -5.78 7.15
N LEU A 104 -4.04 -7.04 7.13
CA LEU A 104 -3.77 -7.97 8.22
C LEU A 104 -2.32 -8.44 8.11
N VAL A 105 -1.55 -8.24 9.18
CA VAL A 105 -0.24 -8.88 9.34
C VAL A 105 -0.47 -10.39 9.29
N THR A 106 -0.05 -11.03 8.20
CA THR A 106 -0.21 -12.48 8.06
C THR A 106 0.95 -13.13 8.80
N ASN A 107 0.68 -13.68 9.99
CA ASN A 107 1.57 -14.28 10.99
C ASN A 107 1.94 -13.40 12.20
N TYR A 108 1.07 -13.43 13.20
CA TYR A 108 1.47 -13.61 14.61
C TYR A 108 0.95 -14.97 15.09
N LEU A 109 1.45 -16.05 14.50
CA LEU A 109 1.40 -17.40 15.08
C LEU A 109 2.82 -17.97 15.07
#